data_AF-A0A1J5P0C1-F1
#
_entry.id   AF-A0A1J5P0C1-F1
#
_cell.length_a   1.000
_cell.length_b   1.000
_cell.length_c   1.000
_cell.angle_alpha   90.00
_cell.angle_beta   90.00
_cell.angle_gamma   90.00
#
_symmetry.space_group_name_H-M   'P 1'
#
loop_
_entity.id
_entity.type
_entity.pdbx_description
1 polymer ?
#
loop_
_entity_poly.entity_id
_entity_poly.type
_entity_poly.pdbx_seq_one_letter_code
_entity_poly.pdbx_strand_id
1 'polypeptide(L)'
;MNCPCHVQVYNQGLKSYRDLPLRLAEFGSCHRYESSGSMHGLMRVRGFTQDDAHIFCTEDQIEAECAGFITLLSSIYSDLGFAKFDIKLSTRPEVRIGTDEQWDKVEGALTGAIEHLGLPYEINPGDGAFYGPKLDFKLTDAIGREWQCGTFQVDAQLPARLGAEYVGEDGAKHMPYMLHRAILGSFERFIGILIENYAGKLPFWLAPRQVVVASIVSDADAYVGEIVAALRAKGIRAEADTRNEKINYKVREHSVGKVPVLLAIGQKEVEERSVSVRRLGDTRTETLPFAQIVADLVAEATPPDLR
;
A
#
# COMPACT_ATOMS: atom_id res chain seq x y z
N MET A 1 -6.99 15.20 -9.93
CA MET A 1 -7.83 14.25 -9.16
C MET A 1 -8.59 13.42 -10.17
N ASN A 2 -8.83 12.14 -9.89
CA ASN A 2 -9.39 11.21 -10.88
C ASN A 2 -10.92 11.13 -10.84
N CYS A 3 -11.52 11.62 -9.75
CA CYS A 3 -12.96 11.53 -9.46
C CYS A 3 -13.87 11.96 -10.62
N PRO A 4 -13.68 13.13 -11.27
CA PRO A 4 -14.54 13.54 -12.39
C PRO A 4 -14.50 12.55 -13.56
N CYS A 5 -13.34 11.96 -13.84
CA CYS A 5 -13.18 10.96 -14.90
C CYS A 5 -13.90 9.66 -14.55
N HIS A 6 -13.83 9.22 -13.30
CA HIS A 6 -14.54 8.02 -12.82
C HIS A 6 -16.06 8.20 -12.90
N VAL A 7 -16.57 9.41 -12.67
CA VAL A 7 -17.99 9.72 -12.93
C VAL A 7 -18.33 9.58 -14.43
N GLN A 8 -17.45 10.04 -15.33
CA GLN A 8 -17.70 9.85 -16.78
C GLN A 8 -17.72 8.37 -17.19
N VAL A 9 -16.90 7.54 -16.54
CA VAL A 9 -16.92 6.07 -16.73
C VAL A 9 -18.22 5.48 -16.18
N TYR A 10 -18.65 5.89 -14.99
CA TYR A 10 -19.92 5.46 -14.39
C TYR A 10 -21.12 5.79 -15.30
N ASN A 11 -21.12 7.00 -15.89
CA ASN A 11 -22.14 7.48 -16.81
C ASN A 11 -22.23 6.69 -18.13
N GLN A 12 -21.26 5.81 -18.43
CA GLN A 12 -21.35 4.94 -19.61
C GLN A 12 -22.37 3.83 -19.36
N GLY A 13 -23.52 3.93 -20.04
CA GLY A 13 -24.61 2.97 -19.95
C GLY A 13 -25.52 3.19 -18.73
N LEU A 14 -26.70 2.58 -18.77
CA LEU A 14 -27.67 2.65 -17.68
C LEU A 14 -27.19 1.81 -16.48
N LYS A 15 -27.56 2.23 -15.27
CA LYS A 15 -27.29 1.53 -14.01
C LYS A 15 -28.59 1.25 -13.30
N SER A 16 -28.76 0.04 -12.79
CA SER A 16 -29.84 -0.33 -11.86
C SER A 16 -29.33 -0.27 -10.43
N TYR A 17 -30.22 -0.11 -9.45
CA TYR A 17 -29.89 -0.30 -8.03
C TYR A 17 -29.21 -1.66 -7.76
N ARG A 18 -29.50 -2.68 -8.58
CA ARG A 18 -28.88 -4.02 -8.50
C ARG A 18 -27.41 -4.05 -8.94
N ASP A 19 -26.97 -3.05 -9.71
CA ASP A 19 -25.58 -2.92 -10.14
C ASP A 19 -24.74 -2.20 -9.07
N LEU A 20 -25.38 -1.64 -8.03
CA LEU A 20 -24.72 -0.96 -6.93
C LEU A 20 -24.50 -1.94 -5.75
N PRO A 21 -23.34 -1.90 -5.08
CA PRO A 21 -22.28 -0.91 -5.23
C PRO A 21 -21.34 -1.18 -6.43
N LEU A 22 -21.08 -0.15 -7.24
CA LEU A 22 -20.14 -0.20 -8.37
C LEU A 22 -18.82 0.45 -7.96
N ARG A 23 -17.72 -0.30 -8.03
CA ARG A 23 -16.39 0.14 -7.57
C ARG A 23 -15.44 0.34 -8.75
N LEU A 24 -14.93 1.56 -8.92
CA LEU A 24 -13.89 1.90 -9.90
C LEU A 24 -12.58 2.16 -9.15
N ALA A 25 -11.49 1.55 -9.60
CA ALA A 25 -10.16 1.75 -9.00
C ALA A 25 -9.13 2.07 -10.09
N GLU A 26 -8.21 2.98 -9.78
CA GLU A 26 -7.16 3.41 -10.71
C GLU A 26 -5.91 3.83 -9.94
N PHE A 27 -4.75 3.39 -10.42
CA PHE A 27 -3.48 4.01 -10.04
C PHE A 27 -3.30 5.34 -10.77
N GLY A 28 -4.10 6.33 -10.39
CA GLY A 28 -4.29 7.56 -11.15
C GLY A 28 -3.20 8.59 -10.87
N SER A 29 -2.48 8.98 -11.93
CA SER A 29 -1.45 10.02 -11.87
C SER A 29 -2.07 11.41 -11.83
N CYS A 30 -1.73 12.18 -10.81
CA CYS A 30 -2.25 13.51 -10.55
C CYS A 30 -1.12 14.52 -10.36
N HIS A 31 -1.45 15.79 -10.62
CA HIS A 31 -0.55 16.92 -10.36
C HIS A 31 -1.24 17.97 -9.48
N ARG A 32 -0.50 18.50 -8.51
CA ARG A 32 -0.88 19.66 -7.69
C ARG A 32 0.21 20.72 -7.79
N TYR A 33 -0.22 21.98 -7.94
CA TYR A 33 0.71 23.11 -7.97
C TYR A 33 1.11 23.53 -6.55
N GLU A 34 1.86 22.67 -5.87
CA GLU A 34 2.39 22.94 -4.53
C GLU A 34 3.44 24.06 -4.57
N SER A 35 3.49 24.87 -3.50
CA SER A 35 4.50 25.92 -3.35
C SER A 35 5.89 25.30 -3.30
N SER A 36 6.85 25.89 -4.02
CA SER A 36 8.20 25.32 -4.16
C SER A 36 8.90 25.11 -2.81
N GLY A 37 8.66 25.99 -1.83
CA GLY A 37 9.21 25.88 -0.48
C GLY A 37 8.59 24.79 0.40
N SER A 38 7.46 24.20 0.00
CA SER A 38 6.80 23.12 0.77
C SER A 38 7.20 21.71 0.32
N MET A 39 7.91 21.60 -0.81
CA MET A 39 8.34 20.33 -1.39
C MET A 39 9.36 19.64 -0.49
N HIS A 40 9.21 18.32 -0.29
CA HIS A 40 10.09 17.56 0.59
C HIS A 40 10.20 16.09 0.16
N GLY A 41 11.35 15.74 -0.45
CA GLY A 41 11.67 14.36 -0.84
C GLY A 41 10.51 13.67 -1.56
N LEU A 42 10.10 12.52 -1.04
CA LEU A 42 8.90 11.79 -1.49
C LEU A 42 7.63 12.15 -0.70
N MET A 43 7.76 12.82 0.45
CA MET A 43 6.64 13.10 1.36
C MET A 43 5.70 14.18 0.83
N ARG A 44 6.25 15.13 0.05
CA ARG A 44 5.49 16.22 -0.55
C ARG A 44 6.03 16.56 -1.94
N VAL A 45 5.26 16.17 -2.95
CA VAL A 45 5.61 16.22 -4.37
C VAL A 45 4.52 16.91 -5.19
N ARG A 46 4.86 17.40 -6.39
CA ARG A 46 3.89 18.00 -7.34
C ARG A 46 3.17 16.98 -8.18
N GLY A 47 3.88 15.96 -8.66
CA GLY A 47 3.32 14.82 -9.37
C GLY A 47 3.28 13.62 -8.43
N PHE A 48 2.14 12.95 -8.37
CA PHE A 48 1.95 11.79 -7.50
C PHE A 48 0.96 10.80 -8.12
N THR A 49 1.06 9.54 -7.72
CA THR A 49 0.13 8.48 -8.11
C THR A 49 -0.53 7.93 -6.86
N GLN A 50 -1.85 7.78 -6.86
CA GLN A 50 -2.59 7.22 -5.72
C GLN A 50 -3.23 5.89 -6.07
N ASP A 51 -3.45 5.04 -5.07
CA ASP A 51 -4.34 3.88 -5.13
C ASP A 51 -5.83 4.30 -5.02
N ASP A 52 -6.17 5.27 -5.86
CA ASP A 52 -7.45 5.99 -5.84
C ASP A 52 -8.59 5.10 -6.33
N ALA A 53 -9.73 5.21 -5.68
CA ALA A 53 -10.93 4.51 -6.10
C ALA A 53 -12.20 5.25 -5.67
N HIS A 54 -13.24 5.04 -6.45
CA HIS A 54 -14.56 5.64 -6.27
C HIS A 54 -15.62 4.54 -6.27
N ILE A 55 -16.39 4.48 -5.19
CA ILE A 55 -17.49 3.53 -5.04
C ILE A 55 -18.80 4.29 -5.21
N PHE A 56 -19.59 3.93 -6.20
CA PHE A 56 -20.94 4.44 -6.41
C PHE A 56 -21.91 3.49 -5.70
N CYS A 57 -22.67 3.99 -4.74
CA CYS A 57 -23.54 3.18 -3.90
C CYS A 57 -24.84 3.92 -3.55
N THR A 58 -25.80 3.18 -3.02
CA THR A 58 -27.00 3.76 -2.40
C THR A 58 -26.70 4.23 -0.98
N GLU A 59 -27.59 5.03 -0.39
CA GLU A 59 -27.41 5.59 0.95
C GLU A 59 -27.25 4.49 2.02
N ASP A 60 -28.05 3.43 1.93
CA ASP A 60 -28.07 2.29 2.84
C ASP A 60 -26.83 1.40 2.73
N GLN A 61 -26.07 1.51 1.64
CA GLN A 61 -24.85 0.74 1.42
C GLN A 61 -23.59 1.38 2.02
N ILE A 62 -23.64 2.66 2.42
CA ILE A 62 -22.46 3.43 2.87
C ILE A 62 -21.76 2.76 4.05
N GLU A 63 -22.52 2.33 5.06
CA GLU A 63 -21.98 1.71 6.27
C GLU A 63 -21.25 0.40 5.96
N ALA A 64 -21.87 -0.47 5.15
CA ALA A 64 -21.28 -1.74 4.76
C ALA A 64 -20.00 -1.57 3.91
N GLU A 65 -20.01 -0.61 2.97
CA GLU A 65 -18.83 -0.29 2.17
C GLU A 65 -17.70 0.31 3.01
N CYS A 66 -18.04 1.14 4.00
CA CYS A 66 -17.07 1.70 4.94
C CYS A 66 -16.44 0.61 5.81
N ALA A 67 -17.23 -0.29 6.39
CA ALA A 67 -16.73 -1.40 7.21
C ALA A 67 -15.85 -2.37 6.38
N GLY A 68 -16.26 -2.68 5.15
CA GLY A 68 -15.47 -3.47 4.21
C GLY A 68 -14.14 -2.80 3.85
N PHE A 69 -14.15 -1.49 3.62
CA PHE A 69 -12.94 -0.72 3.36
C PHE A 69 -11.99 -0.70 4.57
N ILE A 70 -12.49 -0.46 5.78
CA ILE A 70 -11.66 -0.44 7.00
C ILE A 70 -11.00 -1.81 7.20
N THR A 71 -11.74 -2.90 6.96
CA THR A 71 -11.21 -4.28 7.06
C THR A 71 -10.06 -4.49 6.07
N LEU A 72 -10.25 -4.11 4.80
CA LEU A 72 -9.24 -4.21 3.76
C LEU A 72 -8.00 -3.35 4.04
N LEU A 73 -8.21 -2.10 4.48
CA LEU A 73 -7.12 -1.20 4.85
C LEU A 73 -6.32 -1.78 6.03
N SER A 74 -7.00 -2.32 7.03
CA SER A 74 -6.37 -2.92 8.21
C SER A 74 -5.47 -4.10 7.85
N SER A 75 -5.92 -4.98 6.94
CA SER A 75 -5.10 -6.13 6.51
C SER A 75 -3.86 -5.66 5.76
N ILE A 76 -4.02 -4.74 4.80
CA ILE A 76 -2.91 -4.19 4.01
C ILE A 76 -1.89 -3.47 4.89
N TYR A 77 -2.34 -2.69 5.88
CA TYR A 77 -1.43 -2.03 6.82
C TYR A 77 -0.66 -3.05 7.66
N SER A 78 -1.32 -4.12 8.12
CA SER A 78 -0.65 -5.20 8.85
C SER A 78 0.44 -5.87 8.01
N ASP A 79 0.13 -6.20 6.76
CA ASP A 79 1.06 -6.83 5.80
C ASP A 79 2.29 -5.96 5.50
N LEU A 80 2.12 -4.64 5.58
CA LEU A 80 3.16 -3.63 5.37
C LEU A 80 3.90 -3.23 6.67
N GLY A 81 3.62 -3.91 7.78
CA GLY A 81 4.31 -3.74 9.05
C GLY A 81 3.73 -2.66 9.97
N PHE A 82 2.52 -2.16 9.68
CA PHE A 82 1.81 -1.20 10.50
C PHE A 82 0.68 -1.89 11.27
N ALA A 83 1.02 -2.47 12.42
CA ALA A 83 0.06 -3.20 13.26
C ALA A 83 -0.97 -2.28 13.95
N LYS A 84 -0.74 -0.97 13.97
CA LYS A 84 -1.60 0.03 14.61
C LYS A 84 -1.69 1.27 13.75
N PHE A 85 -2.87 1.87 13.74
CA PHE A 85 -3.17 3.14 13.10
C PHE A 85 -4.31 3.81 13.87
N ASP A 86 -4.41 5.13 13.74
CA ASP A 86 -5.48 5.90 14.36
C ASP A 86 -6.53 6.27 13.31
N ILE A 87 -7.80 6.19 13.70
CA ILE A 87 -8.93 6.62 12.87
C ILE A 87 -9.39 7.98 13.40
N LYS A 88 -9.42 8.99 12.51
CA LYS A 88 -10.02 10.30 12.80
C LYS A 88 -11.30 10.46 11.98
N LEU A 89 -12.44 10.65 12.63
CA LEU A 89 -13.71 10.98 12.01
C LEU A 89 -13.86 12.50 11.97
N SER A 90 -13.74 13.08 10.78
CA SER A 90 -13.95 14.50 10.55
C SER A 90 -15.41 14.78 10.23
N THR A 91 -16.09 15.53 11.10
CA THR A 91 -17.52 15.84 11.01
C THR A 91 -17.78 17.19 10.35
N ARG A 92 -19.06 17.50 10.12
CA ARG A 92 -19.57 18.64 9.37
C ARG A 92 -18.89 19.98 9.73
N PRO A 93 -18.35 20.72 8.74
CA PRO A 93 -17.87 22.09 8.96
C PRO A 93 -19.04 23.08 9.06
N GLU A 94 -18.74 24.30 9.51
CA GLU A 94 -19.72 25.40 9.55
C GLU A 94 -20.23 25.75 8.13
N VAL A 95 -19.32 25.83 7.17
CA VAL A 95 -19.64 26.08 5.75
C VAL A 95 -19.73 24.75 5.02
N ARG A 96 -20.97 24.31 4.75
CA ARG A 96 -21.25 23.02 4.12
C ARG A 96 -22.45 23.05 3.19
N ILE A 97 -22.57 21.99 2.39
CA ILE A 97 -23.66 21.76 1.46
C ILE A 97 -24.42 20.51 1.91
N GLY A 98 -25.74 20.49 1.66
CA GLY A 98 -26.63 19.45 2.12
C GLY A 98 -27.40 19.84 3.38
N THR A 99 -28.42 19.06 3.68
CA THR A 99 -29.30 19.22 4.84
C THR A 99 -28.69 18.58 6.10
N ASP A 100 -29.17 18.96 7.27
CA ASP A 100 -28.69 18.39 8.54
C ASP A 100 -29.02 16.91 8.62
N GLU A 101 -30.18 16.51 8.11
CA GLU A 101 -30.62 15.12 8.06
C GLU A 101 -29.72 14.25 7.17
N GLN A 102 -29.26 14.79 6.03
CA GLN A 102 -28.29 14.09 5.18
C GLN A 102 -26.95 13.89 5.90
N TRP A 103 -26.48 14.94 6.58
CA TRP A 103 -25.23 14.84 7.33
C TRP A 103 -25.35 13.88 8.53
N ASP A 104 -26.47 13.90 9.26
CA ASP A 104 -26.72 12.99 10.38
C ASP A 104 -26.65 11.53 9.94
N LYS A 105 -27.26 11.22 8.79
CA LYS A 105 -27.24 9.87 8.21
C LYS A 105 -25.84 9.42 7.83
N VAL A 106 -25.09 10.27 7.10
CA VAL A 106 -23.77 9.88 6.60
C VAL A 106 -22.74 9.81 7.73
N GLU A 107 -22.76 10.76 8.68
CA GLU A 107 -21.94 10.68 9.88
C GLU A 107 -22.29 9.46 10.74
N GLY A 108 -23.59 9.15 10.86
CA GLY A 108 -24.08 7.95 11.51
C GLY A 108 -23.58 6.68 10.84
N ALA A 109 -23.60 6.60 9.51
CA ALA A 109 -23.12 5.44 8.77
C ALA A 109 -21.60 5.21 8.95
N LEU A 110 -20.79 6.29 8.94
CA LEU A 110 -19.35 6.17 9.20
C LEU A 110 -19.07 5.76 10.65
N THR A 111 -19.82 6.32 11.60
CA THR A 111 -19.70 5.97 13.02
C THR A 111 -20.09 4.51 13.27
N GLY A 112 -21.24 4.08 12.73
CA GLY A 112 -21.74 2.72 12.82
C GLY A 112 -20.77 1.70 12.25
N ALA A 113 -20.13 2.00 11.12
CA ALA A 113 -19.10 1.15 10.53
C ALA A 113 -17.89 0.93 11.46
N ILE A 114 -17.41 2.00 12.11
CA ILE A 114 -16.27 1.90 13.05
C ILE A 114 -16.67 1.13 14.32
N GLU A 115 -17.84 1.44 14.87
CA GLU A 115 -18.36 0.82 16.10
C GLU A 115 -18.68 -0.67 15.89
N HIS A 116 -19.21 -1.04 14.72
CA HIS A 116 -19.46 -2.43 14.34
C HIS A 116 -18.16 -3.26 14.34
N LEU A 117 -17.05 -2.66 13.92
CA LEU A 117 -15.73 -3.29 13.93
C LEU A 117 -15.04 -3.22 15.31
N GLY A 118 -15.62 -2.53 16.29
CA GLY A 118 -15.05 -2.38 17.63
C GLY A 118 -13.73 -1.62 17.66
N LEU A 119 -13.51 -0.71 16.71
CA LEU A 119 -12.25 0.03 16.57
C LEU A 119 -12.30 1.38 17.31
N PRO A 120 -11.19 1.79 17.95
CA PRO A 120 -11.11 3.13 18.54
C PRO A 120 -11.03 4.19 17.44
N TYR A 121 -11.66 5.33 17.68
CA TYR A 121 -11.57 6.50 16.81
C TYR A 121 -11.64 7.79 17.63
N GLU A 122 -11.17 8.87 17.03
CA GLU A 122 -11.33 10.22 17.58
C GLU A 122 -12.14 11.08 16.62
N ILE A 123 -12.97 11.95 17.18
CA ILE A 123 -13.74 12.92 16.40
C ILE A 123 -12.88 14.18 16.22
N ASN A 124 -12.80 14.67 14.98
CA ASN A 124 -12.26 15.98 14.63
C ASN A 124 -13.41 16.91 14.20
N PRO A 125 -14.00 17.67 15.14
CA PRO A 125 -15.17 18.48 14.85
C PRO A 125 -14.87 19.56 13.81
N GLY A 126 -15.68 19.62 12.76
CA GLY A 126 -15.59 20.69 11.76
C GLY A 126 -14.51 20.52 10.69
N ASP A 127 -13.75 19.43 10.72
CA ASP A 127 -12.68 19.15 9.74
C ASP A 127 -13.17 18.38 8.49
N GLY A 128 -14.48 18.11 8.41
CA GLY A 128 -15.10 17.45 7.26
C GLY A 128 -14.94 18.28 5.99
N ALA A 129 -15.03 17.63 4.83
CA ALA A 129 -15.10 18.36 3.57
C ALA A 129 -16.44 19.10 3.48
N PHE A 130 -16.52 20.17 2.70
CA PHE A 130 -17.78 20.92 2.53
C PHE A 130 -18.92 20.07 1.92
N TYR A 131 -18.59 18.93 1.31
CA TYR A 131 -19.51 18.01 0.64
C TYR A 131 -19.81 16.70 1.41
N GLY A 132 -19.16 16.48 2.57
CA GLY A 132 -19.43 15.30 3.40
C GLY A 132 -18.35 15.00 4.44
N PRO A 133 -18.65 14.09 5.38
CA PRO A 133 -17.70 13.65 6.40
C PRO A 133 -16.64 12.72 5.80
N LYS A 134 -15.54 12.54 6.52
CA LYS A 134 -14.44 11.66 6.12
C LYS A 134 -13.81 10.93 7.29
N LEU A 135 -13.26 9.77 7.00
CA LEU A 135 -12.32 9.06 7.85
C LEU A 135 -10.91 9.27 7.33
N ASP A 136 -10.02 9.65 8.22
CA ASP A 136 -8.58 9.75 7.96
C ASP A 136 -7.85 8.68 8.78
N PHE A 137 -7.03 7.89 8.11
CA PHE A 137 -6.26 6.80 8.70
C PHE A 137 -4.81 7.25 8.85
N LYS A 138 -4.39 7.41 10.10
CA LYS A 138 -3.07 7.93 10.44
C LYS A 138 -2.12 6.82 10.86
N LEU A 139 -0.96 6.80 10.23
CA LEU A 139 0.15 5.93 10.58
C LEU A 139 1.18 6.71 11.39
N THR A 140 1.65 6.12 12.49
CA THR A 140 2.76 6.67 13.27
C THR A 140 4.05 5.97 12.87
N ASP A 141 5.04 6.75 12.43
CA ASP A 141 6.34 6.21 12.02
C ASP A 141 7.25 5.83 13.22
N ALA A 142 8.39 5.22 12.93
CA ALA A 142 9.34 4.72 13.93
C ALA A 142 9.95 5.81 14.84
N ILE A 143 9.81 7.10 14.50
CA ILE A 143 10.28 8.23 15.32
C ILE A 143 9.12 9.08 15.88
N GLY A 144 7.88 8.61 15.76
CA GLY A 144 6.70 9.19 16.39
C GLY A 144 5.99 10.28 15.60
N ARG A 145 6.23 10.42 14.29
CA ARG A 145 5.47 11.37 13.44
C ARG A 145 4.22 10.69 12.89
N GLU A 146 3.11 11.44 12.87
CA GLU A 146 1.86 10.98 12.28
C GLU A 146 1.77 11.35 10.80
N TRP A 147 1.34 10.38 9.98
CA TRP A 147 1.13 10.52 8.56
C TRP A 147 -0.27 10.06 8.19
N GLN A 148 -1.09 10.98 7.66
CA GLN A 148 -2.34 10.59 7.00
C GLN A 148 -2.03 9.88 5.68
N CYS A 149 -2.40 8.60 5.60
CA CYS A 149 -2.21 7.76 4.42
C CYS A 149 -3.56 7.41 3.81
N GLY A 150 -4.34 6.60 4.53
CA GLY A 150 -5.66 6.18 4.08
C GLY A 150 -6.70 7.28 4.28
N THR A 151 -7.71 7.26 3.43
CA THR A 151 -8.88 8.14 3.57
C THR A 151 -10.13 7.45 3.01
N PHE A 152 -11.28 7.76 3.61
CA PHE A 152 -12.59 7.37 3.12
C PHE A 152 -13.54 8.56 3.25
N GLN A 153 -14.02 9.10 2.14
CA GLN A 153 -14.78 10.37 2.11
C GLN A 153 -16.09 10.15 1.38
N VAL A 154 -17.19 10.59 1.98
CA VAL A 154 -18.51 10.50 1.35
C VAL A 154 -18.79 11.78 0.59
N ASP A 155 -19.17 11.65 -0.68
CA ASP A 155 -19.52 12.76 -1.56
C ASP A 155 -20.90 12.53 -2.19
N ALA A 156 -21.86 13.37 -1.77
CA ALA A 156 -23.21 13.41 -2.33
C ALA A 156 -23.36 14.43 -3.46
N GLN A 157 -22.32 15.21 -3.75
CA GLN A 157 -22.37 16.38 -4.63
C GLN A 157 -21.79 16.13 -6.01
N LEU A 158 -20.57 15.58 -6.11
CA LEU A 158 -19.92 15.44 -7.41
C LEU A 158 -20.72 14.54 -8.38
N PRO A 159 -21.35 13.44 -7.94
CA PRO A 159 -22.27 12.66 -8.78
C PRO A 159 -23.39 13.53 -9.35
N ALA A 160 -24.06 14.33 -8.51
CA ALA A 160 -25.13 15.23 -8.92
C ALA A 160 -24.67 16.28 -9.93
N ARG A 161 -23.50 16.89 -9.70
CA ARG A 161 -22.94 17.93 -10.59
C ARG A 161 -22.56 17.40 -11.96
N LEU A 162 -22.24 16.12 -12.06
CA LEU A 162 -21.79 15.48 -13.30
C LEU A 162 -22.83 14.52 -13.90
N GLY A 163 -24.07 14.56 -13.39
CA GLY A 163 -25.22 13.85 -13.96
C GLY A 163 -25.19 12.34 -13.78
N ALA A 164 -24.59 11.83 -12.70
CA ALA A 164 -24.61 10.41 -12.38
C ALA A 164 -25.98 10.00 -11.81
N GLU A 165 -26.58 8.97 -12.41
CA GLU A 165 -27.91 8.47 -12.05
C GLU A 165 -27.96 6.93 -12.12
N TYR A 166 -28.85 6.33 -11.34
CA TYR A 166 -29.26 4.93 -11.45
C TYR A 166 -30.79 4.79 -11.38
N VAL A 167 -31.32 3.67 -11.85
CA VAL A 167 -32.75 3.32 -11.77
C VAL A 167 -33.00 2.58 -10.46
N GLY A 168 -33.83 3.17 -9.59
CA GLY A 168 -34.22 2.62 -8.29
C GLY A 168 -35.23 1.48 -8.38
N GLU A 169 -35.54 0.87 -7.22
CA GLU A 169 -36.57 -0.17 -7.12
C GLU A 169 -37.97 0.32 -7.52
N ASP A 170 -38.21 1.62 -7.33
CA ASP A 170 -39.42 2.35 -7.71
C ASP A 170 -39.49 2.65 -9.22
N GLY A 171 -38.46 2.31 -10.00
CA GLY A 171 -38.34 2.62 -11.42
C GLY A 171 -38.01 4.08 -11.72
N ALA A 172 -37.83 4.92 -10.69
CA ALA A 172 -37.42 6.31 -10.85
C ALA A 172 -35.89 6.43 -10.95
N LYS A 173 -35.43 7.58 -11.41
CA LYS A 173 -34.01 7.92 -11.44
C LYS A 173 -33.59 8.51 -10.10
N HIS A 174 -32.53 7.95 -9.53
CA HIS A 174 -31.93 8.38 -8.27
C HIS A 174 -30.45 8.72 -8.49
N MET A 175 -29.90 9.54 -7.61
CA MET A 175 -28.46 9.87 -7.62
C MET A 175 -27.71 8.94 -6.67
N PRO A 176 -26.60 8.33 -7.10
CA PRO A 176 -25.77 7.55 -6.20
C PRO A 176 -24.94 8.46 -5.29
N TYR A 177 -24.59 7.96 -4.10
CA TYR A 177 -23.47 8.49 -3.33
C TYR A 177 -22.16 8.01 -3.96
N MET A 178 -21.12 8.82 -3.88
CA MET A 178 -19.76 8.43 -4.26
C MET A 178 -18.85 8.43 -3.04
N LEU A 179 -18.17 7.31 -2.83
CA LEU A 179 -17.21 7.14 -1.75
C LEU A 179 -15.81 7.22 -2.34
N HIS A 180 -15.07 8.27 -2.00
CA HIS A 180 -13.67 8.41 -2.36
C HIS A 180 -12.83 7.62 -1.38
N ARG A 181 -11.92 6.79 -1.87
CA ARG A 181 -11.02 6.07 -0.98
C ARG A 181 -9.61 5.93 -1.54
N ALA A 182 -8.65 5.92 -0.63
CA ALA A 182 -7.28 5.50 -0.87
C ALA A 182 -6.80 4.76 0.38
N ILE A 183 -6.02 3.69 0.22
CA ILE A 183 -5.48 2.91 1.34
C ILE A 183 -4.07 3.42 1.66
N LEU A 184 -3.21 3.49 0.65
CA LEU A 184 -1.82 3.93 0.80
C LEU A 184 -1.71 5.46 0.71
N GLY A 185 -2.65 6.11 0.03
CA GLY A 185 -2.54 7.53 -0.29
C GLY A 185 -1.74 7.68 -1.58
N SER A 186 -0.73 8.55 -1.61
CA SER A 186 0.20 8.57 -2.74
C SER A 186 1.32 7.56 -2.56
N PHE A 187 1.65 6.83 -3.63
CA PHE A 187 2.76 5.87 -3.62
C PHE A 187 4.08 6.53 -3.24
N GLU A 188 4.33 7.75 -3.71
CA GLU A 188 5.55 8.48 -3.39
C GLU A 188 5.66 8.67 -1.87
N ARG A 189 4.63 9.22 -1.23
CA ARG A 189 4.63 9.44 0.21
C ARG A 189 4.71 8.11 0.96
N PHE A 190 3.91 7.13 0.56
CA PHE A 190 3.86 5.84 1.23
C PHE A 190 5.19 5.09 1.16
N ILE A 191 5.89 5.13 0.02
CA ILE A 191 7.26 4.60 -0.11
C ILE A 191 8.22 5.34 0.83
N GLY A 192 8.12 6.66 0.95
CA GLY A 192 8.89 7.43 1.92
C GLY A 192 8.69 6.93 3.35
N ILE A 193 7.43 6.76 3.76
CA ILE A 193 7.05 6.27 5.09
C ILE A 193 7.56 4.84 5.31
N LEU A 194 7.42 3.95 4.32
CA LEU A 194 7.95 2.58 4.39
C LEU A 194 9.47 2.56 4.58
N ILE A 195 10.21 3.36 3.83
CA ILE A 195 11.67 3.43 3.95
C ILE A 195 12.09 3.86 5.35
N GLU A 196 11.41 4.85 5.93
CA GLU A 196 11.68 5.31 7.29
C GLU A 196 11.27 4.28 8.34
N ASN A 197 10.07 3.68 8.22
CA ASN A 197 9.57 2.65 9.12
C ASN A 197 10.53 1.46 9.25
N TYR A 198 11.09 1.02 8.13
CA TYR A 198 12.02 -0.10 8.09
C TYR A 198 13.50 0.31 8.23
N ALA A 199 13.81 1.61 8.36
CA ALA A 199 15.18 2.13 8.29
C ALA A 199 15.97 1.59 7.06
N GLY A 200 15.26 1.47 5.92
CA GLY A 200 15.75 0.89 4.67
C GLY A 200 15.85 -0.63 4.62
N LYS A 201 15.59 -1.36 5.72
CA LYS A 201 15.61 -2.84 5.79
C LYS A 201 14.23 -3.42 5.42
N LEU A 202 13.81 -3.21 4.17
CA LEU A 202 12.49 -3.63 3.71
C LEU A 202 12.28 -5.15 3.86
N PRO A 203 11.02 -5.61 4.07
CA PRO A 203 10.67 -7.03 4.03
C PRO A 203 11.16 -7.71 2.75
N PHE A 204 11.50 -8.99 2.82
CA PHE A 204 12.10 -9.71 1.70
C PHE A 204 11.29 -9.60 0.40
N TRP A 205 9.96 -9.74 0.48
CA TRP A 205 9.07 -9.61 -0.69
C TRP A 205 9.09 -8.21 -1.35
N LEU A 206 9.37 -7.15 -0.58
CA LEU A 206 9.46 -5.75 -1.06
C LEU A 206 10.88 -5.29 -1.41
N ALA A 207 11.92 -5.97 -0.92
CA ALA A 207 13.29 -5.50 -1.07
C ALA A 207 13.68 -5.41 -2.57
N PRO A 208 14.22 -4.27 -3.05
CA PRO A 208 14.57 -4.11 -4.47
C PRO A 208 15.68 -5.09 -4.89
N ARG A 209 16.62 -5.36 -3.98
CA ARG A 209 17.68 -6.36 -4.12
C ARG A 209 17.48 -7.40 -3.03
N GLN A 210 16.90 -8.54 -3.39
CA GLN A 210 16.53 -9.57 -2.41
C GLN A 210 17.73 -10.43 -2.01
N VAL A 211 18.50 -10.88 -3.01
CA VAL A 211 19.62 -11.79 -2.82
C VAL A 211 20.84 -11.30 -3.60
N VAL A 212 22.01 -11.28 -2.97
CA VAL A 212 23.28 -11.19 -3.67
C VAL A 212 24.05 -12.50 -3.49
N VAL A 213 24.51 -13.07 -4.60
CA VAL A 213 25.33 -14.27 -4.63
C VAL A 213 26.78 -13.86 -4.94
N ALA A 214 27.67 -14.00 -3.97
CA ALA A 214 29.03 -13.50 -4.03
C ALA A 214 30.04 -14.66 -4.05
N SER A 215 30.96 -14.65 -5.02
CA SER A 215 32.07 -15.59 -5.03
C SER A 215 33.14 -15.18 -4.00
N ILE A 216 33.69 -16.17 -3.31
CA ILE A 216 34.87 -16.04 -2.43
C ILE A 216 36.16 -16.15 -3.27
N VAL A 217 36.13 -17.00 -4.30
CA VAL A 217 37.21 -17.24 -5.26
C VAL A 217 36.65 -17.26 -6.68
N SER A 218 37.45 -16.89 -7.69
CA SER A 218 37.03 -16.84 -9.10
C SER A 218 36.54 -18.18 -9.65
N ASP A 219 37.07 -19.29 -9.14
CA ASP A 219 36.68 -20.64 -9.58
C ASP A 219 35.21 -20.95 -9.24
N ALA A 220 34.61 -20.20 -8.31
CA ALA A 220 33.20 -20.35 -7.94
C ALA A 220 32.25 -19.54 -8.84
N ASP A 221 32.75 -18.69 -9.74
CA ASP A 221 31.93 -17.74 -10.51
C ASP A 221 30.88 -18.44 -11.40
N ALA A 222 31.22 -19.61 -11.96
CA ALA A 222 30.28 -20.41 -12.75
C ALA A 222 29.08 -20.87 -11.90
N TYR A 223 29.34 -21.36 -10.69
CA TYR A 223 28.29 -21.82 -9.78
C TYR A 223 27.47 -20.65 -9.22
N VAL A 224 28.09 -19.48 -8.98
CA VAL A 224 27.36 -18.23 -8.69
C VAL A 224 26.35 -17.91 -9.80
N GLY A 225 26.77 -18.01 -11.06
CA GLY A 225 25.90 -17.81 -12.23
C GLY A 225 24.72 -18.78 -12.27
N GLU A 226 24.96 -20.07 -12.00
CA GLU A 226 23.91 -21.09 -11.91
C GLU A 226 22.87 -20.78 -10.82
N ILE A 227 23.33 -20.43 -9.62
CA ILE A 227 22.47 -20.08 -8.48
C ILE A 227 21.60 -18.86 -8.82
N VAL A 228 22.21 -17.79 -9.37
CA VAL A 228 21.46 -16.58 -9.74
C VAL A 228 20.40 -16.90 -10.80
N ALA A 229 20.74 -17.70 -11.81
CA ALA A 229 19.79 -18.12 -12.84
C ALA A 229 18.62 -18.92 -12.24
N ALA A 230 18.90 -19.86 -11.36
CA ALA A 230 17.89 -20.69 -10.71
C ALA A 230 16.98 -19.88 -9.75
N LEU A 231 17.53 -18.92 -8.99
CA LEU A 231 16.74 -18.01 -8.16
C LEU A 231 15.83 -17.11 -9.01
N ARG A 232 16.37 -16.53 -10.09
CA ARG A 232 15.59 -15.69 -11.02
C ARG A 232 14.46 -16.46 -11.70
N ALA A 233 14.71 -17.73 -12.06
CA ALA A 233 13.68 -18.62 -12.61
C ALA A 233 12.51 -18.88 -11.63
N LYS A 234 12.70 -18.61 -10.33
CA LYS A 234 11.68 -18.67 -9.28
C LYS A 234 11.10 -17.30 -8.91
N GLY A 235 11.41 -16.25 -9.66
CA GLY A 235 10.91 -14.89 -9.41
C GLY A 235 11.68 -14.10 -8.36
N ILE A 236 12.81 -14.63 -7.86
CA ILE A 236 13.65 -13.95 -6.88
C ILE A 236 14.59 -12.95 -7.58
N ARG A 237 14.61 -11.72 -7.09
CA ARG A 237 15.52 -10.65 -7.53
C ARG A 237 16.93 -10.90 -6.99
N ALA A 238 17.65 -11.77 -7.68
CA ALA A 238 19.03 -12.16 -7.36
C ALA A 238 20.06 -11.48 -8.29
N GLU A 239 21.22 -11.14 -7.73
CA GLU A 239 22.36 -10.54 -8.44
C GLU A 239 23.67 -11.27 -8.10
N ALA A 240 24.61 -11.31 -9.05
CA ALA A 240 25.94 -11.86 -8.83
C ALA A 240 26.93 -10.77 -8.42
N ASP A 241 27.84 -11.10 -7.49
CA ASP A 241 29.03 -10.29 -7.19
C ASP A 241 30.30 -11.13 -7.28
N THR A 242 30.85 -11.17 -8.49
CA THR A 242 32.07 -11.91 -8.86
C THR A 242 33.31 -11.01 -8.94
N ARG A 243 33.24 -9.77 -8.40
CA ARG A 243 34.40 -8.87 -8.39
C ARG A 243 35.56 -9.50 -7.60
N ASN A 244 36.79 -9.21 -8.00
CA ASN A 244 38.00 -9.66 -7.30
C ASN A 244 38.24 -8.80 -6.03
N GLU A 245 37.34 -8.93 -5.06
CA GLU A 245 37.34 -8.22 -3.79
C GLU A 245 37.23 -9.21 -2.64
N LYS A 246 37.76 -8.86 -1.47
CA LYS A 246 37.66 -9.72 -0.29
C LYS A 246 36.20 -9.93 0.10
N ILE A 247 35.82 -11.17 0.46
CA ILE A 247 34.43 -11.49 0.83
C ILE A 247 33.89 -10.59 1.96
N ASN A 248 34.72 -10.23 2.95
CA ASN A 248 34.33 -9.31 4.03
C ASN A 248 33.97 -7.90 3.52
N TYR A 249 34.65 -7.44 2.46
CA TYR A 249 34.32 -6.18 1.82
C TYR A 249 32.97 -6.26 1.13
N LYS A 250 32.74 -7.31 0.31
CA LYS A 250 31.45 -7.57 -0.36
C LYS A 250 30.31 -7.64 0.65
N VAL A 251 30.50 -8.40 1.74
CA VAL A 251 29.50 -8.53 2.82
C VAL A 251 29.17 -7.17 3.44
N ARG A 252 30.18 -6.35 3.73
CA ARG A 252 29.96 -5.01 4.30
C ARG A 252 29.19 -4.11 3.32
N GLU A 253 29.59 -4.09 2.05
CA GLU A 253 28.96 -3.27 1.02
C GLU A 253 27.48 -3.63 0.83
N HIS A 254 27.15 -4.92 0.68
CA HIS A 254 25.75 -5.36 0.53
C HIS A 254 24.94 -5.20 1.81
N SER A 255 25.58 -5.28 2.99
CA SER A 255 24.92 -4.94 4.26
C SER A 255 24.59 -3.45 4.38
N VAL A 256 25.47 -2.57 3.87
CA VAL A 256 25.19 -1.11 3.78
C VAL A 256 24.04 -0.86 2.80
N GLY A 257 24.04 -1.56 1.67
CA GLY A 257 22.95 -1.54 0.68
C GLY A 257 21.66 -2.23 1.12
N LYS A 258 21.58 -2.73 2.36
CA LYS A 258 20.39 -3.36 2.96
C LYS A 258 19.85 -4.56 2.18
N VAL A 259 20.72 -5.31 1.50
CA VAL A 259 20.34 -6.57 0.84
C VAL A 259 19.95 -7.60 1.92
N PRO A 260 18.71 -8.14 1.94
CA PRO A 260 18.25 -9.05 2.98
C PRO A 260 19.08 -10.33 3.10
N VAL A 261 19.53 -10.91 1.98
CA VAL A 261 20.23 -12.20 1.95
C VAL A 261 21.49 -12.11 1.09
N LEU A 262 22.61 -12.58 1.63
CA LEU A 262 23.85 -12.78 0.91
C LEU A 262 24.21 -14.26 0.92
N LEU A 263 24.45 -14.82 -0.27
CA LEU A 263 24.91 -16.19 -0.46
C LEU A 263 26.39 -16.14 -0.85
N ALA A 264 27.29 -16.61 0.02
CA ALA A 264 28.72 -16.67 -0.27
C ALA A 264 29.10 -18.06 -0.80
N ILE A 265 29.87 -18.10 -1.89
CA ILE A 265 30.22 -19.33 -2.59
C ILE A 265 31.75 -19.46 -2.68
N GLY A 266 32.31 -20.44 -1.97
CA GLY A 266 33.69 -20.88 -2.10
C GLY A 266 33.80 -22.25 -2.78
N GLN A 267 35.00 -22.84 -2.77
CA GLN A 267 35.22 -24.18 -3.33
C GLN A 267 34.36 -25.25 -2.65
N LYS A 268 34.22 -25.18 -1.32
CA LYS A 268 33.39 -26.11 -0.56
C LYS A 268 31.93 -26.09 -1.03
N GLU A 269 31.36 -24.89 -1.21
CA GLU A 269 29.99 -24.75 -1.70
C GLU A 269 29.81 -25.29 -3.12
N VAL A 270 30.82 -25.14 -3.99
CA VAL A 270 30.83 -25.72 -5.34
C VAL A 270 30.84 -27.25 -5.28
N GLU A 271 31.73 -27.84 -4.49
CA GLU A 271 31.87 -29.30 -4.34
C GLU A 271 30.62 -29.95 -3.75
N GLU A 272 30.06 -29.34 -2.70
CA GLU A 272 28.91 -29.88 -1.96
C GLU A 272 27.56 -29.46 -2.56
N ARG A 273 27.54 -28.64 -3.62
CA ARG A 273 26.32 -28.05 -4.19
C ARG A 273 25.46 -27.35 -3.13
N SER A 274 26.14 -26.64 -2.22
CA SER A 274 25.55 -25.93 -1.08
C SER A 274 25.73 -24.41 -1.24
N VAL A 275 25.23 -23.63 -0.27
CA VAL A 275 25.47 -22.19 -0.18
C VAL A 275 25.74 -21.78 1.26
N SER A 276 26.57 -20.76 1.45
CA SER A 276 26.78 -20.12 2.74
C SER A 276 25.84 -18.91 2.87
N VAL A 277 24.81 -19.02 3.70
CA VAL A 277 23.74 -18.02 3.85
C VAL A 277 24.07 -17.06 4.97
N ARG A 278 23.96 -15.76 4.69
CA ARG A 278 24.03 -14.68 5.67
C ARG A 278 22.84 -13.75 5.50
N ARG A 279 22.13 -13.47 6.59
CA ARG A 279 20.98 -12.55 6.60
C ARG A 279 21.35 -11.17 7.13
N LEU A 280 20.70 -10.14 6.61
CA LEU A 280 20.90 -8.76 7.03
C LEU A 280 20.56 -8.58 8.51
N GLY A 281 21.52 -8.07 9.28
CA GLY A 281 21.35 -7.85 10.72
C GLY A 281 21.66 -9.07 11.59
N ASP A 282 21.94 -10.24 11.00
CA ASP A 282 22.49 -11.39 11.72
C ASP A 282 24.01 -11.49 11.49
N THR A 283 24.73 -11.93 12.51
CA THR A 283 26.17 -12.22 12.43
C THR A 283 26.45 -13.68 12.11
N ARG A 284 25.46 -14.56 12.31
CA ARG A 284 25.53 -15.98 12.00
C ARG A 284 25.53 -16.22 10.50
N THR A 285 26.29 -17.23 10.13
CA THR A 285 26.34 -17.78 8.79
C THR A 285 26.01 -19.26 8.90
N GLU A 286 25.14 -19.75 8.03
CA GLU A 286 24.74 -21.16 7.98
C GLU A 286 25.00 -21.71 6.58
N THR A 287 25.42 -22.97 6.47
CA THR A 287 25.58 -23.63 5.18
C THR A 287 24.37 -24.52 4.95
N LEU A 288 23.65 -24.27 3.84
CA LEU A 288 22.44 -25.00 3.48
C LEU A 288 22.57 -25.62 2.08
N PRO A 289 21.93 -26.77 1.81
CA PRO A 289 21.76 -27.26 0.46
C PRO A 289 21.06 -26.21 -0.42
N PHE A 290 21.50 -26.04 -1.67
CA PHE A 290 20.93 -25.03 -2.56
C PHE A 290 19.40 -25.21 -2.75
N ALA A 291 18.93 -26.45 -2.84
CA ALA A 291 17.50 -26.74 -2.99
C ALA A 291 16.66 -26.25 -1.79
N GLN A 292 17.19 -26.33 -0.57
CA GLN A 292 16.49 -25.92 0.64
C GLN A 292 16.34 -24.41 0.70
N ILE A 293 17.43 -23.67 0.52
CA ILE A 293 17.38 -22.19 0.56
C ILE A 293 16.47 -21.62 -0.53
N VAL A 294 16.38 -22.25 -1.70
CA VAL A 294 15.47 -21.80 -2.77
C VAL A 294 14.02 -21.88 -2.31
N ALA A 295 13.62 -22.97 -1.63
CA ALA A 295 12.26 -23.13 -1.13
C ALA A 295 11.92 -22.05 -0.08
N ASP A 296 12.84 -21.81 0.86
CA ASP A 296 12.67 -20.81 1.91
C ASP A 296 12.53 -19.40 1.33
N LEU A 297 13.40 -19.03 0.39
CA LEU A 297 13.37 -17.71 -0.25
C LEU A 297 12.13 -17.50 -1.13
N VAL A 298 11.59 -18.56 -1.75
CA VAL A 298 10.32 -18.46 -2.50
C VAL A 298 9.17 -18.18 -1.55
N ALA A 299 9.10 -18.87 -0.41
CA ALA A 299 8.08 -18.61 0.60
C ALA A 299 8.18 -17.17 1.14
N GLU A 300 9.38 -16.69 1.42
CA GLU A 300 9.61 -15.31 1.89
C GLU A 300 9.34 -14.24 0.81
N ALA A 301 9.58 -14.57 -0.47
CA ALA A 301 9.30 -13.68 -1.60
C ALA A 301 7.81 -13.54 -1.87
N THR A 302 7.00 -14.51 -1.41
CA THR A 302 5.55 -14.52 -1.64
C THR A 302 4.91 -13.38 -0.86
N PRO A 303 4.23 -12.44 -1.55
CA PRO A 303 3.47 -11.36 -0.92
C PRO A 303 2.46 -11.91 0.11
N PRO A 304 2.21 -11.23 1.23
CA PRO A 304 1.36 -11.75 2.30
C PRO A 304 -0.05 -12.18 1.88
N ASP A 305 -0.65 -11.50 0.90
CA ASP A 305 -1.99 -11.79 0.35
C ASP A 305 -2.06 -13.09 -0.46
N LEU A 306 -0.91 -13.65 -0.85
CA LEU A 306 -0.79 -14.88 -1.64
C LEU A 306 -0.24 -16.07 -0.84
N ARG A 307 -0.08 -15.92 0.48
CA ARG A 307 0.46 -16.98 1.35
C ARG A 307 -0.59 -18.02 1.75
#